data_AF-A0A351GJA5-F1
#
_entry.id   AF-A0A351GJA5-F1
#
_cell.length_a   1.000
_cell.length_b   1.000
_cell.length_c   1.000
_cell.angle_alpha   90.00
_cell.angle_beta   90.00
_cell.angle_gamma   90.00
#
_symmetry.space_group_name_H-M   'P 1'
#
loop_
_entity.id
_entity.type
_entity.pdbx_description
1 polymer ?
#
loop_
_entity_poly.entity_id
_entity_poly.type
_entity_poly.pdbx_seq_one_letter_code
_entity_poly.pdbx_strand_id
1 'polypeptide(L)'
;MNSREFVQLFNENPIFQELEQEISAGKSRFGVQNCIGSAKSLLFAHLQKNTERSVLVVCNNQEDAEYVYADLQLFTDHNYVFLWKDSFRRNFDMGVPESTKIQSKASVLDALSDLDQAKIVVSYPEALLEKIITQDTFQKTKLTFKIGEEVDLDFLIEVLNEYTFYREDFVYEPGQFSIRGGIIDLFSYASELPFRLELDGRTIESIREFDPISQLSTKKLVRATVVPNVQESMKDEGHTDIFNYLGKKPVVCTYDLPYVLAKMEKGWEKAMEKATSEHSPKQLYFDVEEIANQLHKKPVIEFSSQTFFRPSVKLQFNQVPQPPVNKNFNLLIDTLKSLDQKKYTTLVFSESAKQIERLESIFDDLQAGYTIQPVYKSLSEGFIDHDLKIAAYTEHQIFNRFYLAKSGSKKSTSGQISLKELQDLNPGDFVVHIDHGVGQFKGLQRIEMAGKLQDAVRIEYKNGDLLYVNIGSLYKISKYKGKDGTDPKINKLGSDAWSNLKRKTKAQVKDIAKDLIALYAKRKAEKGFQFSPDTYLQTELEASFLYEDTPDQAKATEEFKVDMESENPMDRLICGDVGF
;
A
#
# COMPACT_ATOMS: atom_id res chain seq x y z
N MET A 1 12.24 27.12 5.72
CA MET A 1 11.16 27.12 4.69
C MET A 1 10.36 25.84 4.87
N ASN A 2 9.04 25.90 5.02
CA ASN A 2 8.20 24.69 5.09
C ASN A 2 7.74 24.25 3.69
N SER A 3 7.13 23.05 3.56
CA SER A 3 6.73 22.51 2.25
C SER A 3 5.70 23.36 1.51
N ARG A 4 4.84 24.10 2.22
CA ARG A 4 3.86 25.00 1.60
C ARG A 4 4.52 26.25 1.02
N GLU A 5 5.47 26.83 1.74
CA GLU A 5 6.28 27.96 1.24
C GLU A 5 7.10 27.54 0.01
N PHE A 6 7.66 26.33 0.02
CA PHE A 6 8.36 25.76 -1.13
C PHE A 6 7.45 25.67 -2.35
N VAL A 7 6.26 25.08 -2.22
CA VAL A 7 5.26 24.99 -3.32
C VAL A 7 4.82 26.38 -3.79
N GLN A 8 4.61 27.32 -2.88
CA GLN A 8 4.18 28.68 -3.22
C GLN A 8 5.22 29.40 -4.10
N LEU A 9 6.51 29.22 -3.82
CA LEU A 9 7.57 29.86 -4.58
C LEU A 9 7.59 29.39 -6.05
N PHE A 10 7.34 28.10 -6.30
CA PHE A 10 7.22 27.59 -7.67
C PHE A 10 5.93 28.02 -8.38
N ASN A 11 4.85 28.34 -7.65
CA ASN A 11 3.64 28.89 -8.27
C ASN A 11 3.84 30.29 -8.88
N GLU A 12 4.87 31.01 -8.44
CA GLU A 12 5.26 32.31 -8.98
C GLU A 12 6.30 32.18 -10.12
N ASN A 13 6.67 30.96 -10.52
CA ASN A 13 7.64 30.74 -11.58
C ASN A 13 7.09 31.24 -12.94
N PRO A 14 7.82 32.13 -13.66
CA PRO A 14 7.37 32.67 -14.93
C PRO A 14 7.06 31.62 -16.00
N ILE A 15 7.81 30.51 -16.03
CA ILE A 15 7.61 29.43 -17.00
C ILE A 15 6.31 28.66 -16.70
N PHE A 16 5.96 28.51 -15.42
CA PHE A 16 4.71 27.87 -15.01
C PHE A 16 3.52 28.73 -15.46
N GLN A 17 3.60 30.04 -15.25
CA GLN A 17 2.58 31.01 -15.67
C GLN A 17 2.45 31.10 -17.20
N GLU A 18 3.57 31.08 -17.93
CA GLU A 18 3.56 31.05 -19.40
C GLU A 18 2.83 29.80 -19.93
N LEU A 19 3.11 28.63 -19.36
CA LEU A 19 2.45 27.39 -19.73
C LEU A 19 0.94 27.44 -19.46
N GLU A 20 0.54 27.94 -18.30
CA GLU A 20 -0.87 28.16 -17.94
C GLU A 20 -1.58 29.07 -18.95
N GLN A 21 -0.96 30.20 -19.31
CA GLN A 21 -1.50 31.16 -20.26
C GLN A 21 -1.65 30.56 -21.66
N GLU A 22 -0.65 29.84 -22.16
CA GLU A 22 -0.69 29.22 -23.49
C GLU A 22 -1.71 28.08 -23.56
N ILE A 23 -1.89 27.30 -22.48
CA ILE A 23 -2.98 26.31 -22.38
C ILE A 23 -4.34 26.99 -22.43
N SER A 24 -4.50 28.10 -21.71
CA SER A 24 -5.72 28.91 -21.68
C SER A 24 -6.00 29.59 -23.02
N ALA A 25 -4.95 29.96 -23.76
CA ALA A 25 -5.01 30.47 -25.14
C ALA A 25 -5.37 29.38 -26.18
N GLY A 26 -5.55 28.13 -25.75
CA GLY A 26 -6.00 27.03 -26.59
C GLY A 26 -4.89 26.29 -27.34
N LYS A 27 -3.61 26.56 -27.05
CA LYS A 27 -2.51 25.73 -27.56
C LYS A 27 -2.62 24.32 -26.99
N SER A 28 -2.15 23.34 -27.77
CA SER A 28 -2.34 21.94 -27.43
C SER A 28 -1.08 21.10 -27.48
N ARG A 29 0.06 21.63 -27.93
CA ARG A 29 1.31 20.87 -28.07
C ARG A 29 2.46 21.64 -27.46
N PHE A 30 3.01 21.09 -26.39
CA PHE A 30 4.04 21.72 -25.58
C PHE A 30 5.23 20.77 -25.46
N GLY A 31 6.43 21.29 -25.71
CA GLY A 31 7.68 20.59 -25.44
C GLY A 31 8.38 21.28 -24.28
N VAL A 32 8.64 20.55 -23.20
CA VAL A 32 9.31 21.04 -22.01
C VAL A 32 10.68 20.40 -21.92
N GLN A 33 11.72 21.23 -21.83
CA GLN A 33 13.10 20.78 -21.68
C GLN A 33 13.64 21.19 -20.31
N ASN A 34 14.55 20.35 -19.79
CA ASN A 34 15.29 20.58 -18.55
C ASN A 34 14.43 20.79 -17.29
N CYS A 35 13.20 20.28 -17.23
CA CYS A 35 12.44 20.23 -15.98
C CYS A 35 12.84 18.95 -15.22
N ILE A 36 13.54 19.09 -14.09
CA ILE A 36 14.30 17.99 -13.47
C ILE A 36 13.63 17.46 -12.20
N GLY A 37 13.72 16.14 -11.99
CA GLY A 37 13.25 15.47 -10.78
C GLY A 37 11.82 15.82 -10.37
N SER A 38 11.63 16.01 -9.06
CA SER A 38 10.34 16.34 -8.45
C SER A 38 9.80 17.73 -8.84
N ALA A 39 10.56 18.56 -9.57
CA ALA A 39 10.06 19.83 -10.10
C ALA A 39 8.89 19.64 -11.09
N LYS A 40 8.85 18.49 -11.79
CA LYS A 40 7.72 18.13 -12.66
C LYS A 40 6.41 18.00 -11.88
N SER A 41 6.47 17.40 -10.69
CA SER A 41 5.31 17.23 -9.81
C SER A 41 4.76 18.56 -9.30
N LEU A 42 5.64 19.55 -9.05
CA LEU A 42 5.22 20.93 -8.76
C LEU A 42 4.48 21.56 -9.94
N LEU A 43 4.94 21.34 -11.17
CA LEU A 43 4.28 21.83 -12.38
C LEU A 43 2.90 21.18 -12.57
N PHE A 44 2.77 19.87 -12.35
CA PHE A 44 1.48 19.19 -12.45
C PHE A 44 0.47 19.71 -11.43
N ALA A 45 0.91 19.93 -10.19
CA ALA A 45 0.11 20.55 -9.14
C ALA A 45 -0.35 21.97 -9.51
N HIS A 46 0.55 22.78 -10.06
CA HIS A 46 0.25 24.12 -10.53
C HIS A 46 -0.82 24.11 -11.65
N LEU A 47 -0.64 23.23 -12.65
CA LEU A 47 -1.57 23.11 -13.77
C LEU A 47 -2.98 22.73 -13.32
N GLN A 48 -3.13 21.73 -12.45
CA GLN A 48 -4.45 21.34 -11.95
C GLN A 48 -5.15 22.48 -11.21
N LYS A 49 -4.40 23.22 -10.39
CA LYS A 49 -4.94 24.30 -9.56
C LYS A 49 -5.38 25.50 -10.38
N ASN A 50 -4.57 25.95 -11.34
CA ASN A 50 -4.81 27.22 -12.02
C ASN A 50 -5.57 27.09 -13.35
N THR A 51 -5.54 25.92 -13.99
CA THR A 51 -6.31 25.71 -15.23
C THR A 51 -7.71 25.17 -14.97
N GLU A 52 -8.03 24.77 -13.74
CA GLU A 52 -9.27 24.08 -13.35
C GLU A 52 -9.58 22.86 -14.25
N ARG A 53 -8.53 22.23 -14.82
CA ARG A 53 -8.63 21.04 -15.65
C ARG A 53 -7.89 19.89 -15.01
N SER A 54 -8.47 18.70 -15.14
CA SER A 54 -7.82 17.48 -14.69
C SER A 54 -6.51 17.26 -15.44
N VAL A 55 -5.48 16.80 -14.74
CA VAL A 55 -4.15 16.52 -15.27
C VAL A 55 -3.94 15.00 -15.25
N LEU A 56 -3.67 14.42 -16.41
CA LEU A 56 -3.25 13.02 -16.53
C LEU A 56 -1.74 12.99 -16.72
N VAL A 57 -1.02 12.44 -15.76
CA VAL A 57 0.44 12.23 -15.85
C VAL A 57 0.71 10.80 -16.29
N VAL A 58 1.45 10.65 -17.38
CA VAL A 58 1.84 9.36 -17.95
C VAL A 58 3.34 9.19 -17.79
N CYS A 59 3.71 8.39 -16.80
CA CYS A 59 5.09 8.01 -16.50
C CYS A 59 5.54 6.86 -17.42
N ASN A 60 6.85 6.58 -17.45
CA ASN A 60 7.41 5.55 -18.34
C ASN A 60 7.09 4.12 -17.83
N ASN A 61 6.93 3.97 -16.51
CA ASN A 61 6.70 2.70 -15.85
C ASN A 61 5.94 2.88 -14.52
N GLN A 62 5.59 1.78 -13.87
CA GLN A 62 4.83 1.77 -12.62
C GLN A 62 5.61 2.41 -11.45
N GLU A 63 6.91 2.18 -11.36
CA GLU A 63 7.76 2.71 -10.29
C GLU A 63 7.85 4.23 -10.37
N ASP A 64 8.10 4.78 -11.56
CA ASP A 64 8.06 6.23 -11.82
C ASP A 64 6.70 6.84 -11.45
N ALA A 65 5.60 6.13 -11.72
CA ALA A 65 4.25 6.59 -11.36
C ALA A 65 4.04 6.62 -9.84
N GLU A 66 4.59 5.65 -9.10
CA GLU A 66 4.55 5.63 -7.64
C GLU A 66 5.40 6.77 -7.03
N TYR A 67 6.55 7.08 -7.63
CA TYR A 67 7.39 8.22 -7.24
C TYR A 67 6.69 9.57 -7.46
N VAL A 68 6.11 9.78 -8.64
CA VAL A 68 5.38 11.01 -8.96
C VAL A 68 4.13 11.16 -8.10
N TYR A 69 3.41 10.06 -7.84
CA TYR A 69 2.26 10.07 -6.94
C TYR A 69 2.67 10.50 -5.53
N ALA A 70 3.76 9.94 -4.98
CA ALA A 70 4.26 10.31 -3.66
C ALA A 70 4.64 11.80 -3.58
N ASP A 71 5.33 12.33 -4.60
CA ASP A 71 5.67 13.75 -4.65
C ASP A 71 4.42 14.65 -4.71
N LEU A 72 3.44 14.29 -5.54
CA LEU A 72 2.19 15.05 -5.67
C LEU A 72 1.39 15.08 -4.37
N GLN A 73 1.40 13.99 -3.60
CA GLN A 73 0.79 13.94 -2.27
C GLN A 73 1.44 14.93 -1.28
N LEU A 74 2.67 15.38 -1.53
CA LEU A 74 3.32 16.43 -0.71
C LEU A 74 2.89 17.84 -1.11
N PHE A 75 2.63 18.05 -2.40
CA PHE A 75 2.42 19.37 -2.97
C PHE A 75 0.95 19.77 -3.09
N THR A 76 0.05 18.81 -2.93
CA THR A 76 -1.40 19.00 -3.10
C THR A 76 -2.17 18.34 -1.95
N ASP A 77 -3.44 18.71 -1.79
CA ASP A 77 -4.33 17.99 -0.88
C ASP A 77 -4.63 16.60 -1.44
N HIS A 78 -4.51 15.58 -0.58
CA HIS A 78 -4.67 14.16 -0.96
C HIS A 78 -6.00 13.84 -1.68
N ASN A 79 -7.03 14.67 -1.53
CA ASN A 79 -8.34 14.49 -2.16
C ASN A 79 -8.37 14.74 -3.69
N TYR A 80 -7.27 15.23 -4.26
CA TYR A 80 -7.19 15.56 -5.69
C TYR A 80 -6.22 14.69 -6.47
N VAL A 81 -5.44 13.82 -5.83
CA VAL A 81 -4.39 13.04 -6.50
C VAL A 81 -4.66 11.55 -6.39
N PHE A 82 -4.62 10.88 -7.53
CA PHE A 82 -4.92 9.45 -7.64
C PHE A 82 -3.85 8.72 -8.44
N LEU A 83 -3.52 7.50 -8.02
CA LEU A 83 -2.66 6.59 -8.76
C LEU A 83 -3.52 5.58 -9.50
N TRP A 84 -3.48 5.62 -10.83
CA TRP A 84 -4.20 4.72 -11.71
C TRP A 84 -3.33 3.50 -12.03
N LYS A 85 -3.73 2.34 -11.49
CA LYS A 85 -3.02 1.06 -11.65
C LYS A 85 -3.76 0.13 -12.62
N ASP A 86 -2.99 -0.79 -13.20
CA ASP A 86 -3.52 -1.94 -13.94
C ASP A 86 -4.15 -2.94 -12.97
N SER A 87 -5.02 -3.83 -13.46
CA SER A 87 -5.80 -4.73 -12.59
C SER A 87 -5.17 -6.13 -12.38
N PHE A 88 -4.04 -6.43 -13.01
CA PHE A 88 -3.51 -7.80 -13.10
C PHE A 88 -2.24 -8.00 -12.27
N ARG A 89 -2.04 -9.23 -11.76
CA ARG A 89 -0.85 -9.57 -10.95
C ARG A 89 0.46 -9.46 -11.74
N ARG A 90 0.40 -9.72 -13.04
CA ARG A 90 1.48 -9.48 -14.00
C ARG A 90 0.92 -8.69 -15.17
N ASN A 91 1.67 -7.69 -15.63
CA ASN A 91 1.27 -6.85 -16.74
C ASN A 91 0.94 -7.72 -17.96
N PHE A 92 -0.23 -7.51 -18.56
CA PHE A 92 -0.73 -8.26 -19.71
C PHE A 92 -0.87 -9.78 -19.49
N ASP A 93 -1.01 -10.23 -18.24
CA ASP A 93 -1.33 -11.61 -17.86
C ASP A 93 -2.79 -11.70 -17.41
N MET A 94 -3.67 -11.98 -18.37
CA MET A 94 -5.13 -11.90 -18.19
C MET A 94 -5.71 -12.96 -17.25
N GLY A 95 -4.94 -14.01 -16.90
CA GLY A 95 -5.45 -15.16 -16.16
C GLY A 95 -5.51 -15.01 -14.64
N VAL A 96 -4.89 -13.97 -14.06
CA VAL A 96 -4.87 -13.77 -12.59
C VAL A 96 -5.08 -12.30 -12.24
N PRO A 97 -6.36 -11.87 -12.12
CA PRO A 97 -6.69 -10.57 -11.52
C PRO A 97 -6.21 -10.50 -10.07
N GLU A 98 -5.84 -9.30 -9.61
CA GLU A 98 -5.45 -9.06 -8.22
C GLU A 98 -6.53 -8.23 -7.51
N SER A 99 -7.17 -8.80 -6.49
CA SER A 99 -8.31 -8.17 -5.79
C SER A 99 -7.98 -6.77 -5.24
N THR A 100 -6.76 -6.56 -4.73
CA THR A 100 -6.26 -5.28 -4.23
C THR A 100 -6.11 -4.22 -5.33
N LYS A 101 -5.69 -4.62 -6.53
CA LYS A 101 -5.55 -3.72 -7.69
C LYS A 101 -6.93 -3.34 -8.24
N ILE A 102 -7.84 -4.31 -8.35
CA ILE A 102 -9.24 -4.06 -8.72
C ILE A 102 -9.89 -3.09 -7.72
N GLN A 103 -9.64 -3.31 -6.42
CA GLN A 103 -10.16 -2.46 -5.36
C GLN A 103 -9.64 -1.01 -5.49
N SER A 104 -8.32 -0.86 -5.65
CA SER A 104 -7.69 0.44 -5.88
C SER A 104 -8.29 1.16 -7.09
N LYS A 105 -8.57 0.42 -8.16
CA LYS A 105 -9.12 0.97 -9.40
C LYS A 105 -10.58 1.43 -9.23
N ALA A 106 -11.42 0.61 -8.60
CA ALA A 106 -12.80 0.96 -8.28
C ALA A 106 -12.87 2.20 -7.38
N SER A 107 -11.98 2.30 -6.38
CA SER A 107 -11.86 3.46 -5.51
C SER A 107 -11.50 4.73 -6.30
N VAL A 108 -10.55 4.63 -7.23
CA VAL A 108 -10.18 5.77 -8.09
C VAL A 108 -11.35 6.17 -8.99
N LEU A 109 -12.06 5.22 -9.62
CA LEU A 109 -13.25 5.54 -10.43
C LEU A 109 -14.35 6.23 -9.64
N ASP A 110 -14.57 5.81 -8.39
CA ASP A 110 -15.51 6.47 -7.49
C ASP A 110 -15.08 7.92 -7.20
N ALA A 111 -13.81 8.13 -6.90
CA ALA A 111 -13.28 9.47 -6.63
C ALA A 111 -13.26 10.38 -7.87
N LEU A 112 -13.08 9.81 -9.07
CA LEU A 112 -13.13 10.53 -10.35
C LEU A 112 -14.55 10.77 -10.86
N SER A 113 -15.56 10.16 -10.24
CA SER A 113 -16.95 10.39 -10.62
C SER A 113 -17.45 11.80 -10.30
N ASP A 114 -16.75 12.53 -9.42
CA ASP A 114 -16.98 13.96 -9.18
C ASP A 114 -16.25 14.80 -10.23
N LEU A 115 -16.97 15.22 -11.27
CA LEU A 115 -16.44 15.99 -12.39
C LEU A 115 -16.34 17.50 -12.11
N ASP A 116 -16.88 17.98 -10.98
CA ASP A 116 -16.88 19.41 -10.66
C ASP A 116 -15.51 19.89 -10.16
N GLN A 117 -14.62 18.96 -9.80
CA GLN A 117 -13.28 19.25 -9.32
C GLN A 117 -12.21 18.67 -10.25
N ALA A 118 -11.28 19.52 -10.68
CA ALA A 118 -10.09 19.08 -11.40
C ALA A 118 -9.26 18.13 -10.54
N LYS A 119 -8.87 16.97 -11.09
CA LYS A 119 -8.08 15.95 -10.39
C LYS A 119 -6.74 15.72 -11.10
N ILE A 120 -5.75 15.22 -10.37
CA ILE A 120 -4.49 14.72 -10.93
C ILE A 120 -4.52 13.21 -10.88
N VAL A 121 -4.37 12.57 -12.04
CA VAL A 121 -4.27 11.12 -12.15
C VAL A 121 -2.89 10.79 -12.66
N VAL A 122 -2.12 10.01 -11.89
CA VAL A 122 -0.82 9.50 -12.29
C VAL A 122 -0.99 8.07 -12.79
N SER A 123 -0.44 7.76 -13.95
CA SER A 123 -0.58 6.48 -14.62
C SER A 123 0.70 6.11 -15.36
N TYR A 124 0.72 4.88 -15.88
CA TYR A 124 1.79 4.30 -16.67
C TYR A 124 1.20 3.53 -17.88
N PRO A 125 2.03 3.06 -18.83
CA PRO A 125 1.56 2.58 -20.13
C PRO A 125 0.54 1.45 -20.04
N GLU A 126 0.79 0.46 -19.20
CA GLU A 126 -0.04 -0.74 -19.08
C GLU A 126 -1.44 -0.45 -18.52
N ALA A 127 -1.54 0.48 -17.56
CA ALA A 127 -2.82 0.87 -16.95
C ALA A 127 -3.72 1.71 -17.87
N LEU A 128 -3.14 2.42 -18.85
CA LEU A 128 -3.87 3.28 -19.79
C LEU A 128 -4.60 2.51 -20.89
N LEU A 129 -4.11 1.32 -21.24
CA LEU A 129 -4.71 0.50 -22.29
C LEU A 129 -6.00 -0.16 -21.82
N GLU A 130 -6.17 -0.37 -20.51
CA GLU A 130 -7.30 -1.15 -19.98
C GLU A 130 -8.63 -0.39 -20.19
N LYS A 131 -9.59 -1.07 -20.83
CA LYS A 131 -10.97 -0.61 -20.97
C LYS A 131 -11.62 -0.53 -19.60
N ILE A 132 -12.46 0.48 -19.39
CA ILE A 132 -13.22 0.66 -18.15
C ILE A 132 -14.70 0.89 -18.44
N ILE A 133 -15.57 0.62 -17.48
CA ILE A 133 -17.00 0.89 -17.63
C ILE A 133 -17.27 2.39 -17.69
N THR A 134 -18.35 2.78 -18.36
CA THR A 134 -18.75 4.20 -18.41
C THR A 134 -19.13 4.73 -17.04
N GLN A 135 -19.09 6.06 -16.87
CA GLN A 135 -19.53 6.69 -15.63
C GLN A 135 -21.02 6.46 -15.36
N ASP A 136 -21.87 6.45 -16.39
CA ASP A 136 -23.30 6.15 -16.25
C ASP A 136 -23.53 4.72 -15.75
N THR A 137 -22.85 3.74 -16.35
CA THR A 137 -22.83 2.35 -15.88
C THR A 137 -22.33 2.28 -14.44
N PHE A 138 -21.17 2.89 -14.14
CA PHE A 138 -20.57 2.86 -12.79
C PHE A 138 -21.49 3.46 -11.72
N GLN A 139 -22.28 4.48 -12.04
CA GLN A 139 -23.24 5.07 -11.09
C GLN A 139 -24.49 4.18 -10.92
N LYS A 140 -25.00 3.59 -11.99
CA LYS A 140 -26.16 2.69 -11.95
C LYS A 140 -25.89 1.42 -11.16
N THR A 141 -24.65 0.95 -11.15
CA THR A 141 -24.26 -0.26 -10.40
C THR A 141 -23.91 0.00 -8.93
N LYS A 142 -24.02 1.25 -8.44
CA LYS A 142 -23.83 1.54 -7.02
C LYS A 142 -25.08 1.20 -6.21
N LEU A 143 -24.91 0.35 -5.22
CA LEU A 143 -25.94 0.10 -4.22
C LEU A 143 -25.65 0.93 -2.97
N THR A 144 -26.51 1.90 -2.66
CA THR A 144 -26.33 2.80 -1.51
C THR A 144 -27.32 2.47 -0.40
N PHE A 145 -26.82 2.43 0.83
CA PHE A 145 -27.58 2.22 2.06
C PHE A 145 -27.53 3.48 2.92
N LYS A 146 -28.67 3.89 3.46
CA LYS A 146 -28.77 4.97 4.45
C LYS A 146 -29.49 4.50 5.70
N ILE A 147 -29.17 5.13 6.82
CA ILE A 147 -29.90 4.91 8.08
C ILE A 147 -31.39 5.23 7.87
N GLY A 148 -32.26 4.34 8.33
CA GLY A 148 -33.71 4.44 8.21
C GLY A 148 -34.31 3.85 6.93
N GLU A 149 -33.49 3.36 5.99
CA GLU A 149 -33.99 2.65 4.80
C GLU A 149 -34.31 1.18 5.14
N GLU A 150 -35.33 0.63 4.49
CA GLU A 150 -35.64 -0.81 4.57
C GLU A 150 -34.78 -1.59 3.58
N VAL A 151 -34.29 -2.76 4.02
CA VAL A 151 -33.50 -3.67 3.21
C VAL A 151 -34.31 -4.93 2.92
N ASP A 152 -34.55 -5.19 1.64
CA ASP A 152 -35.02 -6.49 1.17
C ASP A 152 -33.81 -7.42 1.05
N LEU A 153 -33.74 -8.41 1.94
CA LEU A 153 -32.61 -9.35 2.01
C LEU A 153 -32.52 -10.24 0.77
N ASP A 154 -33.65 -10.64 0.20
CA ASP A 154 -33.66 -11.56 -0.94
C ASP A 154 -33.15 -10.84 -2.19
N PHE A 155 -33.64 -9.62 -2.42
CA PHE A 155 -33.14 -8.75 -3.48
C PHE A 155 -31.65 -8.40 -3.28
N LEU A 156 -31.24 -8.08 -2.05
CA LEU A 156 -29.84 -7.77 -1.75
C LEU A 156 -28.91 -8.95 -2.09
N ILE A 157 -29.29 -10.17 -1.70
CA ILE A 157 -28.49 -11.37 -1.99
C ILE A 157 -28.38 -11.59 -3.50
N GLU A 158 -29.48 -11.42 -4.24
CA GLU A 158 -29.49 -11.54 -5.70
C GLU A 158 -28.53 -10.54 -6.36
N VAL A 159 -28.63 -9.26 -5.98
CA VAL A 159 -27.75 -8.19 -6.49
C VAL A 159 -26.27 -8.45 -6.14
N LEU A 160 -25.97 -8.85 -4.91
CA LEU A 160 -24.60 -9.13 -4.49
C LEU A 160 -24.00 -10.33 -5.25
N ASN A 161 -24.79 -11.37 -5.51
CA ASN A 161 -24.34 -12.50 -6.31
C ASN A 161 -24.06 -12.08 -7.76
N GLU A 162 -24.90 -11.23 -8.35
CA GLU A 162 -24.67 -10.65 -9.68
C GLU A 162 -23.40 -9.79 -9.70
N TYR A 163 -23.12 -9.09 -8.61
CA TYR A 163 -21.90 -8.30 -8.43
C TYR A 163 -20.66 -9.15 -8.12
N THR A 164 -20.78 -10.48 -8.18
CA THR A 164 -19.73 -11.47 -7.88
C THR A 164 -19.20 -11.38 -6.45
N PHE A 165 -20.05 -10.97 -5.50
CA PHE A 165 -19.72 -11.05 -4.08
C PHE A 165 -19.89 -12.48 -3.58
N TYR A 166 -19.01 -12.86 -2.66
CA TYR A 166 -19.00 -14.18 -2.04
C TYR A 166 -19.57 -14.10 -0.63
N ARG A 167 -20.56 -14.96 -0.35
CA ARG A 167 -21.12 -15.07 0.99
C ARG A 167 -20.19 -15.88 1.88
N GLU A 168 -19.77 -15.26 2.98
CA GLU A 168 -18.90 -15.85 3.98
C GLU A 168 -19.53 -15.74 5.38
N ASP A 169 -19.02 -16.51 6.34
CA ASP A 169 -19.44 -16.40 7.73
C ASP A 169 -18.92 -15.10 8.40
N PHE A 170 -17.78 -14.62 7.91
CA PHE A 170 -17.10 -13.40 8.35
C PHE A 170 -16.43 -12.73 7.16
N VAL A 171 -16.42 -11.41 7.18
CA VAL A 171 -15.91 -10.59 6.08
C VAL A 171 -14.48 -10.12 6.41
N TYR A 172 -13.54 -10.45 5.53
CA TYR A 172 -12.11 -10.15 5.68
C TYR A 172 -11.52 -9.41 4.48
N GLU A 173 -12.00 -9.73 3.27
CA GLU A 173 -11.45 -9.27 2.00
C GLU A 173 -12.55 -8.58 1.16
N PRO A 174 -12.18 -7.61 0.29
CA PRO A 174 -13.13 -6.99 -0.63
C PRO A 174 -13.85 -8.02 -1.50
N GLY A 175 -15.14 -7.79 -1.75
CA GLY A 175 -16.01 -8.72 -2.47
C GLY A 175 -16.67 -9.76 -1.57
N GLN A 176 -16.51 -9.71 -0.25
CA GLN A 176 -17.18 -10.60 0.68
C GLN A 176 -18.38 -9.94 1.36
N PHE A 177 -19.38 -10.74 1.71
CA PHE A 177 -20.48 -10.33 2.57
C PHE A 177 -20.92 -11.43 3.54
N SER A 178 -21.50 -11.05 4.68
CA SER A 178 -22.11 -11.98 5.63
C SER A 178 -23.47 -11.45 6.10
N ILE A 179 -24.40 -12.37 6.40
CA ILE A 179 -25.72 -12.03 6.97
C ILE A 179 -25.94 -12.89 8.20
N ARG A 180 -26.08 -12.25 9.36
CA ARG A 180 -26.19 -12.88 10.68
C ARG A 180 -27.29 -12.23 11.50
N GLY A 181 -28.50 -12.78 11.38
CA GLY A 181 -29.69 -12.21 12.02
C GLY A 181 -29.96 -10.80 11.48
N GLY A 182 -30.02 -9.81 12.37
CA GLY A 182 -30.18 -8.40 12.01
C GLY A 182 -28.88 -7.69 11.63
N ILE A 183 -27.81 -8.42 11.28
CA ILE A 183 -26.52 -7.80 10.93
C ILE A 183 -26.11 -8.23 9.53
N ILE A 184 -25.70 -7.26 8.71
CA ILE A 184 -25.13 -7.50 7.39
C ILE A 184 -23.74 -6.86 7.35
N ASP A 185 -22.70 -7.67 7.14
CA ASP A 185 -21.34 -7.16 6.91
C ASP A 185 -21.02 -7.21 5.42
N LEU A 186 -20.43 -6.15 4.89
CA LEU A 186 -20.12 -5.97 3.48
C LEU A 186 -18.73 -5.36 3.31
N PHE A 187 -17.92 -5.91 2.42
CA PHE A 187 -16.65 -5.30 2.01
C PHE A 187 -16.69 -4.91 0.53
N SER A 188 -17.00 -3.64 0.25
CA SER A 188 -17.03 -3.14 -1.11
C SER A 188 -15.64 -3.06 -1.74
N TYR A 189 -15.56 -3.31 -3.06
CA TYR A 189 -14.34 -3.09 -3.85
C TYR A 189 -13.87 -1.63 -3.89
N ALA A 190 -14.68 -0.62 -3.57
CA ALA A 190 -14.21 0.77 -3.56
C ALA A 190 -13.84 1.29 -2.15
N SER A 191 -14.09 0.51 -1.09
CA SER A 191 -13.94 0.95 0.30
C SER A 191 -12.61 0.49 0.89
N GLU A 192 -11.99 1.30 1.74
CA GLU A 192 -10.76 0.92 2.48
C GLU A 192 -11.04 -0.11 3.59
N LEU A 193 -12.19 0.00 4.25
CA LEU A 193 -12.64 -0.88 5.33
C LEU A 193 -14.03 -1.43 5.03
N PRO A 194 -14.37 -2.64 5.52
CA PRO A 194 -15.72 -3.16 5.44
C PRO A 194 -16.66 -2.38 6.36
N PHE A 195 -17.95 -2.45 6.08
CA PHE A 195 -18.99 -1.85 6.90
C PHE A 195 -20.08 -2.85 7.28
N ARG A 196 -20.68 -2.58 8.44
CA ARG A 196 -21.73 -3.34 9.10
C ARG A 196 -23.01 -2.54 9.07
N LEU A 197 -24.08 -3.13 8.54
CA LEU A 197 -25.45 -2.67 8.66
C LEU A 197 -26.09 -3.41 9.84
N GLU A 198 -26.53 -2.67 10.85
CA GLU A 198 -27.34 -3.18 11.95
C GLU A 198 -28.81 -2.87 11.66
N LEU A 199 -29.65 -3.90 11.63
CA LEU A 199 -31.06 -3.86 11.27
C LEU A 199 -31.95 -4.06 12.50
N ASP A 200 -33.01 -3.25 12.58
CA ASP A 200 -34.19 -3.50 13.42
C ASP A 200 -35.34 -3.97 12.51
N GLY A 201 -35.65 -5.27 12.59
CA GLY A 201 -36.53 -5.93 11.63
C GLY A 201 -35.93 -5.91 10.22
N ARG A 202 -36.42 -5.00 9.36
CA ARG A 202 -35.90 -4.74 8.01
C ARG A 202 -35.28 -3.36 7.85
N THR A 203 -35.35 -2.51 8.87
CA THR A 203 -34.90 -1.12 8.78
C THR A 203 -33.45 -1.00 9.25
N ILE A 204 -32.62 -0.26 8.52
CA ILE A 204 -31.24 0.02 8.95
C ILE A 204 -31.26 0.99 10.14
N GLU A 205 -30.89 0.48 11.31
CA GLU A 205 -30.74 1.28 12.53
C GLU A 205 -29.38 1.99 12.56
N SER A 206 -28.31 1.30 12.15
CA SER A 206 -26.97 1.86 12.21
C SER A 206 -26.04 1.29 11.13
N ILE A 207 -25.10 2.12 10.68
CA ILE A 207 -24.06 1.75 9.71
C ILE A 207 -22.70 2.04 10.36
N ARG A 208 -21.79 1.08 10.34
CA ARG A 208 -20.47 1.22 10.99
C ARG A 208 -19.35 0.62 10.16
N GLU A 209 -18.23 1.32 10.01
CA GLU A 209 -16.98 0.68 9.61
C GLU A 209 -16.53 -0.30 10.71
N PHE A 210 -15.84 -1.37 10.33
CA PHE A 210 -15.22 -2.29 11.29
C PHE A 210 -13.86 -2.77 10.80
N ASP A 211 -13.03 -3.21 11.73
CA ASP A 211 -11.73 -3.80 11.41
C ASP A 211 -11.92 -5.28 11.00
N PRO A 212 -11.51 -5.71 9.79
CA PRO A 212 -11.76 -7.05 9.28
C PRO A 212 -11.08 -8.15 10.09
N ILE A 213 -10.07 -7.84 10.90
CA ILE A 213 -9.32 -8.85 11.67
C ILE A 213 -9.97 -9.04 13.03
N SER A 214 -10.13 -7.95 13.78
CA SER A 214 -10.74 -7.97 15.11
C SER A 214 -12.26 -8.10 15.08
N GLN A 215 -12.89 -7.82 13.93
CA GLN A 215 -14.35 -7.81 13.72
C GLN A 215 -15.09 -6.77 14.59
N LEU A 216 -14.34 -5.83 15.18
CA LEU A 216 -14.87 -4.77 16.04
C LEU A 216 -15.18 -3.52 15.22
N SER A 217 -16.37 -2.95 15.46
CA SER A 217 -16.76 -1.68 14.86
C SER A 217 -15.87 -0.54 15.31
N THR A 218 -15.54 0.36 14.39
CA THR A 218 -14.62 1.48 14.61
C THR A 218 -15.36 2.81 14.53
N LYS A 219 -15.97 3.13 13.38
CA LYS A 219 -16.53 4.44 13.07
C LYS A 219 -17.98 4.33 12.59
N LYS A 220 -18.87 5.22 13.07
CA LYS A 220 -20.25 5.30 12.59
C LYS A 220 -20.33 6.06 11.26
N LEU A 221 -21.18 5.58 10.36
CA LEU A 221 -21.46 6.18 9.05
C LEU A 221 -22.93 6.58 8.95
N VAL A 222 -23.22 7.61 8.15
CA VAL A 222 -24.61 8.03 7.83
C VAL A 222 -25.14 7.25 6.62
N ARG A 223 -24.24 6.84 5.73
CA ARG A 223 -24.49 6.06 4.53
C ARG A 223 -23.29 5.19 4.20
N ALA A 224 -23.53 4.09 3.50
CA ALA A 224 -22.49 3.27 2.90
C ALA A 224 -22.88 2.90 1.47
N THR A 225 -21.88 2.70 0.60
CA THR A 225 -22.10 2.37 -0.81
C THR A 225 -21.31 1.12 -1.16
N VAL A 226 -21.99 0.16 -1.77
CA VAL A 226 -21.38 -1.03 -2.39
C VAL A 226 -21.15 -0.73 -3.86
N VAL A 227 -19.87 -0.74 -4.22
CA VAL A 227 -19.39 -0.78 -5.60
C VAL A 227 -19.02 -2.23 -5.97
N PRO A 228 -19.52 -2.75 -7.11
CA PRO A 228 -19.23 -4.11 -7.59
C PRO A 228 -17.80 -4.28 -8.10
N ASN A 229 -17.46 -5.53 -8.45
CA ASN A 229 -16.29 -5.80 -9.26
C ASN A 229 -16.47 -5.21 -10.67
N VAL A 230 -15.81 -4.08 -10.91
CA VAL A 230 -15.90 -3.28 -12.13
C VAL A 230 -15.50 -4.07 -13.38
N GLN A 231 -14.67 -5.11 -13.26
CA GLN A 231 -14.23 -5.93 -14.40
C GLN A 231 -15.29 -6.92 -14.90
N GLU A 232 -16.11 -7.48 -14.00
CA GLU A 232 -17.16 -8.44 -14.38
C GLU A 232 -18.37 -7.74 -14.99
N SER A 233 -18.66 -6.51 -14.54
CA SER A 233 -19.69 -5.64 -15.14
C SER A 233 -19.38 -5.17 -16.57
N MET A 234 -18.22 -5.53 -17.14
CA MET A 234 -17.82 -5.15 -18.50
C MET A 234 -18.46 -6.02 -19.60
N LYS A 235 -19.12 -7.13 -19.27
CA LYS A 235 -19.54 -8.12 -20.28
C LYS A 235 -20.71 -7.68 -21.17
N ASP A 236 -21.56 -6.74 -20.73
CA ASP A 236 -22.81 -6.39 -21.42
C ASP A 236 -23.03 -4.89 -21.70
N GLU A 237 -22.14 -3.99 -21.26
CA GLU A 237 -22.31 -2.54 -21.38
C GLU A 237 -21.12 -1.83 -22.06
N GLY A 238 -21.33 -0.58 -22.52
CA GLY A 238 -20.33 0.20 -23.24
C GLY A 238 -19.04 0.43 -22.45
N HIS A 239 -17.91 0.48 -23.14
CA HIS A 239 -16.59 0.78 -22.56
C HIS A 239 -16.19 2.24 -22.78
N THR A 240 -15.34 2.74 -21.91
CA THR A 240 -14.67 4.03 -22.06
C THR A 240 -13.21 3.95 -21.61
N ASP A 241 -12.51 5.07 -21.75
CA ASP A 241 -11.11 5.27 -21.38
C ASP A 241 -11.00 6.29 -20.23
N ILE A 242 -9.84 6.32 -19.57
CA ILE A 242 -9.58 7.26 -18.48
C ILE A 242 -9.61 8.74 -18.94
N PHE A 243 -9.32 9.02 -20.22
CA PHE A 243 -9.33 10.39 -20.76
C PHE A 243 -10.73 11.00 -20.82
N ASN A 244 -11.76 10.16 -20.99
CA ASN A 244 -13.16 10.56 -20.95
C ASN A 244 -13.66 10.66 -19.50
N TYR A 245 -13.20 9.75 -18.63
CA TYR A 245 -13.54 9.76 -17.21
C TYR A 245 -13.05 11.04 -16.49
N LEU A 246 -11.95 11.62 -16.95
CA LEU A 246 -11.40 12.89 -16.43
C LEU A 246 -12.16 14.16 -16.89
N GLY A 247 -13.24 14.02 -17.67
CA GLY A 247 -14.11 15.13 -18.03
C GLY A 247 -13.55 16.07 -19.11
N LYS A 248 -13.78 17.38 -18.95
CA LYS A 248 -13.56 18.39 -20.00
C LYS A 248 -12.08 18.53 -20.36
N LYS A 249 -11.68 17.76 -21.39
CA LYS A 249 -10.41 17.84 -22.10
C LYS A 249 -9.23 17.89 -21.09
N PRO A 250 -8.89 16.81 -20.38
CA PRO A 250 -7.74 16.81 -19.46
C PRO A 250 -6.44 17.25 -20.15
N VAL A 251 -5.52 17.82 -19.36
CA VAL A 251 -4.15 18.09 -19.79
C VAL A 251 -3.31 16.84 -19.59
N VAL A 252 -2.71 16.33 -20.66
CA VAL A 252 -1.90 15.11 -20.59
C VAL A 252 -0.43 15.48 -20.53
N CYS A 253 0.25 15.07 -19.46
CA CYS A 253 1.68 15.26 -19.27
C CYS A 253 2.39 13.92 -19.45
N THR A 254 3.42 13.86 -20.29
CA THR A 254 4.12 12.61 -20.60
C THR A 254 5.63 12.77 -20.40
N TYR A 255 6.27 11.78 -19.78
CA TYR A 255 7.72 11.81 -19.56
C TYR A 255 8.46 11.55 -20.88
N ASP A 256 8.22 10.40 -21.50
CA ASP A 256 8.73 10.03 -22.82
C ASP A 256 7.61 9.34 -23.62
N LEU A 257 6.86 10.12 -24.40
CA LEU A 257 5.71 9.60 -25.13
C LEU A 257 6.10 8.55 -26.20
N PRO A 258 7.16 8.74 -27.01
CA PRO A 258 7.63 7.69 -27.91
C PRO A 258 7.95 6.37 -27.20
N TYR A 259 8.65 6.42 -26.06
CA TYR A 259 8.93 5.23 -25.26
C TYR A 259 7.66 4.59 -24.72
N VAL A 260 6.74 5.40 -24.17
CA VAL A 260 5.45 4.96 -23.64
C VAL A 260 4.64 4.22 -24.71
N LEU A 261 4.51 4.78 -25.92
CA LEU A 261 3.78 4.16 -27.03
C LEU A 261 4.44 2.84 -27.48
N ALA A 262 5.77 2.81 -27.61
CA ALA A 262 6.50 1.58 -27.95
C ALA A 262 6.32 0.49 -26.88
N LYS A 263 6.26 0.87 -25.61
CA LYS A 263 6.02 -0.05 -24.50
C LYS A 263 4.57 -0.57 -24.50
N MET A 264 3.59 0.27 -24.83
CA MET A 264 2.20 -0.15 -25.04
C MET A 264 2.10 -1.18 -26.17
N GLU A 265 2.75 -0.92 -27.32
CA GLU A 265 2.75 -1.81 -28.49
C GLU A 265 3.29 -3.20 -28.13
N LYS A 266 4.46 -3.25 -27.49
CA LYS A 266 5.06 -4.51 -27.04
C LYS A 266 4.20 -5.26 -26.02
N GLY A 267 3.48 -4.52 -25.17
CA GLY A 267 2.55 -5.09 -24.21
C GLY A 267 1.33 -5.71 -24.88
N TRP A 268 0.76 -4.99 -25.84
CA TRP A 268 -0.35 -5.43 -26.67
C TRP A 268 0.00 -6.68 -27.50
N GLU A 269 1.16 -6.71 -28.15
CA GLU A 269 1.65 -7.89 -28.89
C GLU A 269 1.70 -9.13 -27.99
N LYS A 270 2.28 -9.01 -26.80
CA LYS A 270 2.34 -10.11 -25.82
C LYS A 270 0.97 -10.58 -25.34
N ALA A 271 0.04 -9.64 -25.14
CA ALA A 271 -1.32 -9.99 -24.77
C ALA A 271 -2.00 -10.80 -25.88
N MET A 272 -1.80 -10.38 -27.14
CA MET A 272 -2.32 -11.05 -28.34
C MET A 272 -1.72 -12.44 -28.56
N GLU A 273 -0.43 -12.65 -28.28
CA GLU A 273 0.21 -13.98 -28.31
C GLU A 273 -0.42 -14.96 -27.30
N LYS A 274 -0.89 -14.46 -26.15
CA LYS A 274 -1.53 -15.23 -25.09
C LYS A 274 -3.05 -15.29 -25.22
N ALA A 275 -3.62 -14.73 -26.30
CA ALA A 275 -5.06 -14.71 -26.49
C ALA A 275 -5.60 -16.15 -26.62
N THR A 276 -6.67 -16.43 -25.89
CA THR A 276 -7.39 -17.70 -25.98
C THR A 276 -8.82 -17.45 -26.47
N SER A 277 -9.56 -18.49 -26.81
CA SER A 277 -10.98 -18.37 -27.15
C SER A 277 -11.82 -17.81 -26.00
N GLU A 278 -11.37 -18.00 -24.74
CA GLU A 278 -12.05 -17.52 -23.54
C GLU A 278 -11.59 -16.11 -23.10
N HIS A 279 -10.34 -15.73 -23.42
CA HIS A 279 -9.77 -14.44 -23.03
C HIS A 279 -9.19 -13.71 -24.24
N SER A 280 -9.96 -12.76 -24.79
CA SER A 280 -9.51 -11.90 -25.88
C SER A 280 -8.98 -10.57 -25.36
N PRO A 281 -7.72 -10.19 -25.62
CA PRO A 281 -7.17 -8.89 -25.24
C PRO A 281 -8.01 -7.71 -25.74
N LYS A 282 -8.63 -7.85 -26.91
CA LYS A 282 -9.49 -6.81 -27.51
C LYS A 282 -10.72 -6.48 -26.66
N GLN A 283 -11.17 -7.36 -25.78
CA GLN A 283 -12.28 -7.10 -24.87
C GLN A 283 -11.82 -6.28 -23.66
N LEU A 284 -10.57 -6.46 -23.22
CA LEU A 284 -10.04 -5.86 -22.00
C LEU A 284 -9.21 -4.61 -22.24
N TYR A 285 -8.64 -4.46 -23.44
CA TYR A 285 -7.69 -3.40 -23.75
C TYR A 285 -8.08 -2.68 -25.05
N PHE A 286 -7.82 -1.38 -25.09
CA PHE A 286 -7.72 -0.60 -26.32
C PHE A 286 -6.42 -0.93 -27.04
N ASP A 287 -6.42 -0.80 -28.37
CA ASP A 287 -5.17 -0.81 -29.11
C ASP A 287 -4.42 0.52 -28.96
N VAL A 288 -3.15 0.53 -29.41
CA VAL A 288 -2.28 1.70 -29.27
C VAL A 288 -2.75 2.88 -30.15
N GLU A 289 -3.37 2.59 -31.31
CA GLU A 289 -3.89 3.62 -32.21
C GLU A 289 -5.07 4.37 -31.58
N GLU A 290 -5.96 3.67 -30.88
CA GLU A 290 -7.06 4.26 -30.12
C GLU A 290 -6.56 5.25 -29.07
N ILE A 291 -5.51 4.88 -28.31
CA ILE A 291 -4.89 5.77 -27.31
C ILE A 291 -4.22 6.97 -27.98
N ALA A 292 -3.47 6.76 -29.07
CA ALA A 292 -2.84 7.84 -29.82
C ALA A 292 -3.88 8.84 -30.34
N ASN A 293 -5.02 8.34 -30.85
CA ASN A 293 -6.14 9.16 -31.31
C ASN A 293 -6.78 9.97 -30.17
N GLN A 294 -6.84 9.44 -28.94
CA GLN A 294 -7.27 10.23 -27.78
C GLN A 294 -6.28 11.35 -27.45
N LEU A 295 -4.97 11.05 -27.43
CA LEU A 295 -3.92 12.05 -27.20
C LEU A 295 -3.98 13.20 -28.23
N HIS A 296 -4.27 12.88 -29.50
CA HIS A 296 -4.45 13.90 -30.55
C HIS A 296 -5.55 14.94 -30.22
N LYS A 297 -6.58 14.56 -29.46
CA LYS A 297 -7.73 15.42 -29.14
C LYS A 297 -7.52 16.29 -27.90
N LYS A 298 -6.48 16.04 -27.10
CA LYS A 298 -6.20 16.71 -25.81
C LYS A 298 -4.96 17.59 -25.92
N PRO A 299 -4.75 18.60 -25.04
CA PRO A 299 -3.45 19.24 -24.92
C PRO A 299 -2.45 18.26 -24.30
N VAL A 300 -1.27 18.17 -24.90
CA VAL A 300 -0.20 17.25 -24.53
C VAL A 300 1.08 18.03 -24.25
N ILE A 301 1.69 17.75 -23.10
CA ILE A 301 2.94 18.33 -22.62
C ILE A 301 3.96 17.21 -22.53
N GLU A 302 5.01 17.29 -23.34
CA GLU A 302 6.05 16.27 -23.44
C GLU A 302 7.34 16.77 -22.78
N PHE A 303 7.87 16.03 -21.82
CA PHE A 303 9.09 16.38 -21.05
C PHE A 303 10.38 15.77 -21.62
N SER A 304 10.27 15.02 -22.72
CA SER A 304 11.40 14.37 -23.39
C SER A 304 12.13 15.31 -24.34
N SER A 305 13.40 15.01 -24.60
CA SER A 305 14.19 15.68 -25.65
C SER A 305 13.67 15.36 -27.05
N GLN A 306 13.08 14.17 -27.24
CA GLN A 306 12.42 13.73 -28.46
C GLN A 306 10.91 13.72 -28.25
N THR A 307 10.22 14.70 -28.83
CA THR A 307 8.75 14.82 -28.73
C THR A 307 8.08 14.05 -29.87
N PHE A 308 7.02 13.31 -29.57
CA PHE A 308 6.17 12.64 -30.54
C PHE A 308 5.37 13.66 -31.37
N PHE A 309 4.78 14.66 -30.72
CA PHE A 309 4.14 15.76 -31.42
C PHE A 309 5.14 16.87 -31.70
N ARG A 310 4.94 17.60 -32.81
CA ARG A 310 5.68 18.84 -33.05
C ARG A 310 5.19 19.91 -32.06
N PRO A 311 6.03 20.42 -31.14
CA PRO A 311 5.60 21.38 -30.14
C PRO A 311 5.29 22.73 -30.78
N SER A 312 4.14 23.29 -30.45
CA SER A 312 3.74 24.65 -30.82
C SER A 312 4.33 25.70 -29.87
N VAL A 313 4.59 25.31 -28.63
CA VAL A 313 5.24 26.10 -27.59
C VAL A 313 6.38 25.25 -27.03
N LYS A 314 7.56 25.86 -26.89
CA LYS A 314 8.74 25.22 -26.33
C LYS A 314 9.16 25.98 -25.08
N LEU A 315 9.23 25.28 -23.97
CA LEU A 315 9.63 25.83 -22.68
C LEU A 315 10.94 25.17 -22.27
N GLN A 316 11.84 25.95 -21.69
CA GLN A 316 13.12 25.47 -21.23
C GLN A 316 13.37 25.97 -19.81
N PHE A 317 13.52 25.03 -18.89
CA PHE A 317 13.86 25.32 -17.51
C PHE A 317 15.38 25.45 -17.35
N ASN A 318 15.80 26.34 -16.45
CA ASN A 318 17.19 26.45 -16.01
C ASN A 318 17.42 25.59 -14.76
N GLN A 319 17.10 24.30 -14.87
CA GLN A 319 17.27 23.33 -13.79
C GLN A 319 18.30 22.27 -14.17
N VAL A 320 19.00 21.78 -13.15
CA VAL A 320 19.94 20.66 -13.27
C VAL A 320 19.65 19.62 -12.18
N PRO A 321 19.97 18.34 -12.40
CA PRO A 321 19.86 17.32 -11.36
C PRO A 321 20.71 17.66 -10.14
N GLN A 322 20.29 17.18 -8.98
CA GLN A 322 21.16 17.17 -7.80
C GLN A 322 22.49 16.47 -8.17
N PRO A 323 23.64 17.14 -7.99
CA PRO A 323 24.94 16.52 -8.23
C PRO A 323 25.11 15.24 -7.40
N PRO A 324 25.59 14.13 -8.00
CA PRO A 324 25.78 12.90 -7.26
C PRO A 324 26.86 13.09 -6.21
N VAL A 325 26.52 12.83 -4.95
CA VAL A 325 27.46 12.94 -3.82
C VAL A 325 28.38 11.73 -3.74
N ASN A 326 27.87 10.55 -4.12
CA ASN A 326 28.60 9.28 -4.07
C ASN A 326 29.29 9.03 -2.70
N LYS A 327 28.62 9.42 -1.60
CA LYS A 327 29.13 9.33 -0.22
C LYS A 327 30.40 10.16 0.06
N ASN A 328 30.78 11.08 -0.83
CA ASN A 328 31.87 12.02 -0.57
C ASN A 328 31.32 13.28 0.13
N PHE A 329 31.27 13.23 1.47
CA PHE A 329 30.71 14.32 2.28
C PHE A 329 31.53 15.61 2.21
N ASN A 330 32.85 15.55 1.99
CA ASN A 330 33.67 16.75 1.75
C ASN A 330 33.23 17.49 0.48
N LEU A 331 33.02 16.74 -0.62
CA LEU A 331 32.50 17.32 -1.86
C LEU A 331 31.09 17.91 -1.68
N LEU A 332 30.23 17.24 -0.92
CA LEU A 332 28.91 17.76 -0.57
C LEU A 332 29.03 19.09 0.18
N ILE A 333 29.83 19.14 1.25
CA ILE A 333 30.04 20.36 2.06
C ILE A 333 30.55 21.52 1.19
N ASP A 334 31.56 21.27 0.35
CA ASP A 334 32.10 22.28 -0.56
C ASP A 334 31.04 22.78 -1.56
N THR A 335 30.22 21.87 -2.07
CA THR A 335 29.11 22.19 -2.98
C THR A 335 28.05 23.05 -2.29
N LEU A 336 27.62 22.65 -1.09
CA LEU A 336 26.61 23.38 -0.30
C LEU A 336 27.10 24.78 0.08
N LYS A 337 28.37 24.92 0.50
CA LYS A 337 29.00 26.22 0.75
C LYS A 337 29.11 27.09 -0.50
N SER A 338 29.44 26.50 -1.65
CA SER A 338 29.49 27.23 -2.93
C SER A 338 28.11 27.75 -3.33
N LEU A 339 27.05 26.97 -3.11
CA LEU A 339 25.67 27.36 -3.36
C LEU A 339 25.25 28.51 -2.43
N ASP A 340 25.58 28.44 -1.15
CA ASP A 340 25.30 29.51 -0.19
C ASP A 340 26.00 30.83 -0.56
N GLN A 341 27.28 30.78 -0.96
CA GLN A 341 28.02 31.94 -1.47
C GLN A 341 27.35 32.58 -2.71
N LYS A 342 26.74 31.76 -3.56
CA LYS A 342 25.98 32.20 -4.74
C LYS A 342 24.54 32.66 -4.40
N LYS A 343 24.18 32.66 -3.12
CA LYS A 343 22.88 33.03 -2.54
C LYS A 343 21.75 32.08 -2.96
N TYR A 344 22.04 30.78 -3.03
CA TYR A 344 21.02 29.76 -3.20
C TYR A 344 20.40 29.41 -1.85
N THR A 345 19.09 29.17 -1.83
CA THR A 345 18.41 28.56 -0.70
C THR A 345 18.52 27.05 -0.85
N THR A 346 19.35 26.42 -0.02
CA THR A 346 19.56 24.97 -0.04
C THR A 346 18.70 24.28 1.01
N LEU A 347 17.92 23.29 0.59
CA LEU A 347 17.01 22.52 1.43
C LEU A 347 17.34 21.04 1.32
N VAL A 348 17.33 20.32 2.45
CA VAL A 348 17.54 18.86 2.48
C VAL A 348 16.25 18.17 2.89
N PHE A 349 15.67 17.40 1.97
CA PHE A 349 14.43 16.66 2.15
C PHE A 349 14.71 15.28 2.74
N SER A 350 14.08 14.98 3.88
CA SER A 350 14.08 13.66 4.50
C SER A 350 12.82 13.46 5.33
N GLU A 351 12.23 12.27 5.30
CA GLU A 351 11.16 11.91 6.24
C GLU A 351 11.67 11.55 7.64
N SER A 352 12.97 11.22 7.76
CA SER A 352 13.56 10.70 8.99
C SER A 352 14.38 11.76 9.71
N ALA A 353 13.90 12.20 10.87
CA ALA A 353 14.67 13.08 11.75
C ALA A 353 16.03 12.47 12.10
N LYS A 354 16.09 11.16 12.34
CA LYS A 354 17.34 10.43 12.62
C LYS A 354 18.36 10.54 11.48
N GLN A 355 17.92 10.53 10.21
CA GLN A 355 18.85 10.67 9.08
C GLN A 355 19.35 12.10 8.91
N ILE A 356 18.55 13.11 9.27
CA ILE A 356 19.01 14.49 9.34
C ILE A 356 20.04 14.64 10.46
N GLU A 357 19.75 14.16 11.67
CA GLU A 357 20.68 14.17 12.81
C GLU A 357 21.99 13.47 12.46
N ARG A 358 21.93 12.37 11.71
CA ARG A 358 23.10 11.66 11.18
C ARG A 358 23.95 12.53 10.26
N LEU A 359 23.30 13.23 9.32
CA LEU A 359 23.99 14.12 8.38
C LEU A 359 24.61 15.32 9.10
N GLU A 360 23.92 15.88 10.10
CA GLU A 360 24.42 16.95 10.96
C GLU A 360 25.63 16.49 11.79
N SER A 361 25.59 15.30 12.40
CA SER A 361 26.72 14.71 13.13
C SER A 361 27.95 14.54 12.23
N ILE A 362 27.77 14.08 10.98
CA ILE A 362 28.86 13.96 10.01
C ILE A 362 29.47 15.35 9.72
N PHE A 363 28.65 16.39 9.61
CA PHE A 363 29.10 17.74 9.30
C PHE A 363 29.83 18.39 10.48
N ASP A 364 29.37 18.16 11.71
CA ASP A 364 30.00 18.64 12.93
C ASP A 364 31.37 17.99 13.14
N ASP A 365 31.47 16.66 12.97
CA ASP A 365 32.72 15.92 13.09
C ASP A 365 33.75 16.34 12.03
N LEU A 366 33.29 16.65 10.80
CA LEU A 366 34.13 17.20 9.73
C LEU A 366 34.43 18.71 9.89
N GLN A 367 33.95 19.34 10.97
CA GLN A 367 34.11 20.77 11.24
C GLN A 367 33.64 21.64 10.06
N ALA A 368 32.53 21.24 9.44
CA ALA A 368 32.02 21.87 8.23
C ALA A 368 31.64 23.35 8.46
N GLY A 369 31.18 23.72 9.65
CA GLY A 369 30.69 25.07 9.92
C GLY A 369 29.51 25.47 9.01
N TYR A 370 28.68 24.49 8.64
CA TYR A 370 27.52 24.66 7.78
C TYR A 370 26.29 24.07 8.46
N THR A 371 25.20 24.84 8.54
CA THR A 371 23.94 24.39 9.13
C THR A 371 22.98 23.95 8.04
N ILE A 372 22.50 22.71 8.16
CA ILE A 372 21.54 22.13 7.21
C ILE A 372 20.17 22.76 7.44
N GLN A 373 19.43 23.03 6.36
CA GLN A 373 18.02 23.43 6.44
C GLN A 373 17.14 22.22 6.09
N PRO A 374 16.65 21.46 7.09
CA PRO A 374 15.86 20.27 6.82
C PRO A 374 14.43 20.62 6.42
N VAL A 375 13.88 19.79 5.53
CA VAL A 375 12.44 19.72 5.25
C VAL A 375 12.00 18.30 5.56
N TYR A 376 11.15 18.13 6.58
CA TYR A 376 10.70 16.83 7.08
C TYR A 376 9.63 16.17 6.19
N LYS A 377 9.93 16.04 4.90
CA LYS A 377 9.15 15.41 3.82
C LYS A 377 10.15 14.78 2.85
N SER A 378 9.77 13.72 2.15
CA SER A 378 10.67 13.05 1.21
C SER A 378 10.27 13.31 -0.24
N LEU A 379 11.19 13.86 -1.03
CA LEU A 379 11.01 13.97 -2.48
C LEU A 379 11.61 12.75 -3.16
N SER A 380 11.05 12.32 -4.28
CA SER A 380 11.61 11.22 -5.06
C SER A 380 12.96 11.56 -5.70
N GLU A 381 13.13 12.79 -6.20
CA GLU A 381 14.34 13.25 -6.87
C GLU A 381 14.60 14.75 -6.66
N GLY A 382 15.81 15.08 -6.23
CA GLY A 382 16.32 16.42 -6.01
C GLY A 382 16.79 17.11 -7.28
N PHE A 383 16.82 18.43 -7.23
CA PHE A 383 17.17 19.30 -8.36
C PHE A 383 17.68 20.65 -7.88
N ILE A 384 18.36 21.37 -8.76
CA ILE A 384 18.78 22.76 -8.55
C ILE A 384 18.09 23.62 -9.59
N ASP A 385 17.36 24.64 -9.15
CA ASP A 385 16.75 25.66 -9.98
C ASP A 385 17.58 26.95 -9.91
N HIS A 386 18.17 27.34 -11.05
CA HIS A 386 19.05 28.49 -11.13
C HIS A 386 18.30 29.84 -11.25
N ASP A 387 17.04 29.82 -11.66
CA ASP A 387 16.24 31.03 -11.82
C ASP A 387 15.67 31.48 -10.47
N LEU A 388 15.14 30.53 -9.70
CA LEU A 388 14.65 30.74 -8.33
C LEU A 388 15.76 30.68 -7.28
N LYS A 389 16.97 30.24 -7.68
CA LYS A 389 18.12 29.99 -6.80
C LYS A 389 17.78 29.06 -5.64
N ILE A 390 17.15 27.93 -5.94
CA ILE A 390 16.79 26.90 -4.97
C ILE A 390 17.58 25.63 -5.28
N ALA A 391 18.12 25.01 -4.25
CA ALA A 391 18.76 23.71 -4.34
C ALA A 391 18.01 22.72 -3.43
N ALA A 392 17.20 21.86 -4.02
CA ALA A 392 16.45 20.83 -3.31
C ALA A 392 17.24 19.52 -3.34
N TYR A 393 17.91 19.20 -2.24
CA TYR A 393 18.64 17.95 -2.06
C TYR A 393 17.77 16.92 -1.36
N THR A 394 17.93 15.65 -1.69
CA THR A 394 17.25 14.54 -1.01
C THR A 394 18.24 13.69 -0.25
N GLU A 395 17.81 13.19 0.91
CA GLU A 395 18.62 12.35 1.78
C GLU A 395 19.03 11.05 1.08
N HIS A 396 18.11 10.35 0.42
CA HIS A 396 18.41 9.08 -0.23
C HIS A 396 19.40 9.25 -1.38
N GLN A 397 19.38 10.36 -2.14
CA GLN A 397 20.41 10.62 -3.15
C GLN A 397 21.75 11.03 -2.56
N ILE A 398 21.78 11.69 -1.39
CA ILE A 398 23.03 11.99 -0.66
C ILE A 398 23.70 10.67 -0.22
N PHE A 399 22.92 9.74 0.34
CA PHE A 399 23.43 8.46 0.86
C PHE A 399 23.47 7.34 -0.20
N ASN A 400 22.97 7.59 -1.41
CA ASN A 400 22.83 6.62 -2.50
C ASN A 400 21.97 5.40 -2.13
N ARG A 401 20.79 5.67 -1.56
CA ARG A 401 19.75 4.71 -1.19
C ARG A 401 18.62 4.70 -2.21
N PHE A 402 17.87 3.60 -2.22
CA PHE A 402 16.63 3.51 -2.97
C PHE A 402 15.55 4.37 -2.31
N TYR A 403 14.81 5.12 -3.13
CA TYR A 403 13.63 5.82 -2.66
C TYR A 403 12.46 4.83 -2.56
N LEU A 404 11.92 4.65 -1.35
CA LEU A 404 10.73 3.82 -1.14
C LEU A 404 9.49 4.72 -1.13
N ALA A 405 8.79 4.81 -2.26
CA ALA A 405 7.49 5.47 -2.29
C ALA A 405 6.48 4.71 -1.42
N LYS A 406 5.99 5.37 -0.36
CA LYS A 406 4.88 4.87 0.44
C LYS A 406 3.58 5.04 -0.32
N SER A 407 3.25 4.09 -1.19
CA SER A 407 1.91 3.96 -1.76
C SER A 407 0.96 3.55 -0.63
N GLY A 408 0.25 4.53 -0.04
CA GLY A 408 -0.93 4.40 0.85
C GLY A 408 -1.11 3.13 1.72
N SER A 409 -1.15 3.33 3.05
CA SER A 409 -1.72 2.43 4.08
C SER A 409 -1.71 0.92 3.80
N LYS A 410 -0.54 0.27 3.82
CA LYS A 410 -0.46 -1.13 4.25
C LYS A 410 -0.29 -1.17 5.76
N LYS A 411 -1.40 -1.34 6.50
CA LYS A 411 -1.30 -1.73 7.92
C LYS A 411 -0.80 -3.17 7.98
N SER A 412 0.43 -3.32 8.48
CA SER A 412 1.03 -4.60 8.87
C SER A 412 0.17 -5.28 9.94
N THR A 413 -0.21 -6.52 9.69
CA THR A 413 -1.01 -7.37 10.56
C THR A 413 -0.14 -7.96 11.67
N SER A 414 -0.38 -7.54 12.92
CA SER A 414 0.27 -8.10 14.11
C SER A 414 -0.19 -9.54 14.36
N GLY A 415 0.77 -10.43 14.66
CA GLY A 415 0.62 -11.88 14.80
C GLY A 415 -0.26 -12.38 15.96
N GLN A 416 -1.57 -12.19 15.84
CA GLN A 416 -2.58 -12.95 16.60
C GLN A 416 -3.14 -14.08 15.72
N ILE A 417 -3.48 -15.22 16.33
CA ILE A 417 -4.15 -16.34 15.64
C ILE A 417 -5.41 -15.79 14.98
N SER A 418 -5.42 -15.80 13.65
CA SER A 418 -6.54 -15.30 12.86
C SER A 418 -7.66 -16.34 12.86
N LEU A 419 -8.92 -15.88 12.80
CA LEU A 419 -10.08 -16.72 12.49
C LEU A 419 -9.89 -17.55 11.19
N LYS A 420 -8.93 -17.17 10.34
CA LYS A 420 -8.46 -17.88 9.15
C LYS A 420 -7.90 -19.29 9.49
N GLU A 421 -7.15 -19.45 10.59
CA GLU A 421 -6.62 -20.77 11.00
C GLU A 421 -7.73 -21.76 11.42
N LEU A 422 -8.93 -21.26 11.75
CA LEU A 422 -10.11 -22.06 12.09
C LEU A 422 -10.91 -22.49 10.84
N GLN A 423 -10.88 -21.70 9.76
CA GLN A 423 -11.45 -22.08 8.46
C GLN A 423 -10.60 -23.15 7.73
N ASP A 424 -9.29 -23.19 7.99
CA ASP A 424 -8.38 -24.21 7.46
C ASP A 424 -8.51 -25.60 8.13
N LEU A 425 -9.48 -25.79 9.04
CA LEU A 425 -9.72 -27.07 9.71
C LEU A 425 -10.73 -27.91 8.92
N ASN A 426 -10.23 -28.99 8.32
CA ASN A 426 -11.08 -29.95 7.61
C ASN A 426 -11.53 -31.08 8.56
N PRO A 427 -12.75 -31.64 8.40
CA PRO A 427 -13.14 -32.86 9.10
C PRO A 427 -12.09 -33.96 8.88
N GLY A 428 -11.49 -34.44 9.97
CA GLY A 428 -10.36 -35.36 9.93
C GLY A 428 -9.07 -34.79 10.53
N ASP A 429 -8.93 -33.46 10.58
CA ASP A 429 -7.78 -32.79 11.18
C ASP A 429 -7.70 -33.05 12.69
N PHE A 430 -6.47 -33.10 13.20
CA PHE A 430 -6.22 -33.25 14.63
C PHE A 430 -6.21 -31.90 15.33
N VAL A 431 -6.95 -31.81 16.43
CA VAL A 431 -7.07 -30.61 17.26
C VAL A 431 -6.72 -30.93 18.70
N VAL A 432 -6.17 -29.96 19.40
CA VAL A 432 -5.80 -30.06 20.82
C VAL A 432 -6.78 -29.23 21.63
N HIS A 433 -7.50 -29.87 22.56
CA HIS A 433 -8.26 -29.17 23.58
C HIS A 433 -7.41 -29.02 24.85
N ILE A 434 -7.34 -27.81 25.42
CA ILE A 434 -6.48 -27.50 26.58
C ILE A 434 -6.68 -28.43 27.80
N ASP A 435 -7.92 -28.89 28.00
CA ASP A 435 -8.34 -29.72 29.13
C ASP A 435 -8.40 -31.23 28.82
N HIS A 436 -8.59 -31.61 27.55
CA HIS A 436 -8.95 -32.99 27.17
C HIS A 436 -7.93 -33.65 26.21
N GLY A 437 -6.98 -32.89 25.68
CA GLY A 437 -5.92 -33.39 24.82
C GLY A 437 -6.30 -33.48 23.36
N VAL A 438 -5.58 -34.32 22.61
CA VAL A 438 -5.68 -34.45 21.16
C VAL A 438 -6.91 -35.26 20.78
N GLY A 439 -7.75 -34.67 19.94
CA GLY A 439 -8.94 -35.28 19.35
C GLY A 439 -8.99 -35.02 17.84
N GLN A 440 -9.91 -35.69 17.15
CA GLN A 440 -10.17 -35.50 15.73
C GLN A 440 -11.36 -34.57 15.51
N PHE A 441 -11.18 -33.53 14.71
CA PHE A 441 -12.25 -32.62 14.34
C PHE A 441 -13.26 -33.31 13.41
N LYS A 442 -14.56 -33.24 13.74
CA LYS A 442 -15.65 -33.84 12.96
C LYS A 442 -16.60 -32.81 12.33
N GLY A 443 -16.30 -31.52 12.47
CA GLY A 443 -17.12 -30.43 11.95
C GLY A 443 -17.92 -29.70 13.03
N LEU A 444 -18.74 -28.75 12.56
CA LEU A 444 -19.67 -27.99 13.38
C LEU A 444 -21.02 -28.71 13.44
N GLN A 445 -21.63 -28.75 14.62
CA GLN A 445 -22.95 -29.32 14.84
C GLN A 445 -23.79 -28.37 15.71
N ARG A 446 -25.02 -28.11 15.27
CA ARG A 446 -26.00 -27.38 16.07
C ARG A 446 -26.57 -28.32 17.14
N ILE A 447 -26.39 -27.97 18.40
CA ILE A 447 -26.84 -28.74 19.56
C ILE A 447 -27.78 -27.90 20.43
N GLU A 448 -28.78 -28.54 21.01
CA GLU A 448 -29.68 -27.88 21.96
C GLU A 448 -29.14 -28.08 23.38
N MET A 449 -28.72 -26.98 24.02
CA MET A 449 -28.25 -27.00 25.41
C MET A 449 -29.09 -26.04 26.25
N ALA A 450 -29.72 -26.57 27.30
CA ALA A 450 -30.58 -25.80 28.21
C ALA A 450 -31.70 -24.99 27.51
N GLY A 451 -32.31 -25.56 26.47
CA GLY A 451 -33.42 -24.95 25.72
C GLY A 451 -33.03 -23.85 24.72
N LYS A 452 -31.73 -23.69 24.42
CA LYS A 452 -31.23 -22.80 23.37
C LYS A 452 -30.39 -23.60 22.37
N LEU A 453 -30.65 -23.37 21.08
CA LEU A 453 -29.82 -23.89 20.01
C LEU A 453 -28.49 -23.13 19.98
N GLN A 454 -27.39 -23.87 20.04
CA GLN A 454 -26.05 -23.33 19.97
C GLN A 454 -25.21 -24.14 19.00
N ASP A 455 -24.41 -23.45 18.20
CA ASP A 455 -23.45 -24.09 17.32
C ASP A 455 -22.20 -24.47 18.14
N ALA A 456 -21.78 -25.73 18.01
CA ALA A 456 -20.64 -26.28 18.73
C ALA A 456 -19.72 -27.06 17.80
N VAL A 457 -18.43 -26.99 18.07
CA VAL A 457 -17.41 -27.82 17.43
C VAL A 457 -17.50 -29.23 17.99
N ARG A 458 -17.64 -30.22 17.10
CA ARG A 458 -17.64 -31.64 17.45
C ARG A 458 -16.23 -32.22 17.31
N ILE A 459 -15.71 -32.75 18.42
CA ILE A 459 -14.40 -33.41 18.49
C ILE A 459 -14.61 -34.87 18.91
N GLU A 460 -14.07 -35.80 18.13
CA GLU A 460 -14.05 -37.23 18.45
C GLU A 460 -12.73 -37.60 19.13
N TYR A 461 -12.84 -38.32 20.24
CA TYR A 461 -11.75 -38.89 21.02
C TYR A 461 -11.72 -40.42 20.86
N LYS A 462 -10.70 -41.05 21.44
CA LYS A 462 -10.48 -42.49 21.32
C LYS A 462 -11.72 -43.27 21.80
N ASN A 463 -12.04 -44.38 21.11
CA ASN A 463 -13.23 -45.21 21.34
C ASN A 463 -14.58 -44.57 20.94
N GLY A 464 -14.57 -43.46 20.19
CA GLY A 464 -15.79 -42.80 19.71
C GLY A 464 -16.41 -41.84 20.74
N ASP A 465 -15.69 -41.48 21.80
CA ASP A 465 -16.13 -40.50 22.79
C ASP A 465 -16.24 -39.11 22.12
N LEU A 466 -17.37 -38.41 22.30
CA LEU A 466 -17.60 -37.11 21.66
C LEU A 466 -17.53 -35.96 22.68
N LEU A 467 -16.88 -34.87 22.28
CA LEU A 467 -16.86 -33.60 23.00
C LEU A 467 -17.45 -32.51 22.11
N TYR A 468 -18.37 -31.72 22.67
CA TYR A 468 -18.94 -30.55 22.03
C TYR A 468 -18.40 -29.28 22.69
N VAL A 469 -17.74 -28.43 21.91
CA VAL A 469 -17.15 -27.18 22.39
C VAL A 469 -17.89 -26.01 21.78
N ASN A 470 -18.50 -25.18 22.62
CA ASN A 470 -19.22 -23.98 22.20
C ASN A 470 -18.27 -22.99 21.48
N ILE A 471 -18.79 -22.26 20.48
CA ILE A 471 -18.05 -21.23 19.71
C ILE A 471 -17.39 -20.17 20.62
N GLY A 472 -18.04 -19.75 21.70
CA GLY A 472 -17.47 -18.82 22.68
C GLY A 472 -16.28 -19.37 23.48
N SER A 473 -16.00 -20.69 23.38
CA SER A 473 -14.86 -21.37 24.01
C SER A 473 -13.82 -21.85 22.99
N LEU A 474 -13.85 -21.35 21.76
CA LEU A 474 -12.88 -21.71 20.71
C LEU A 474 -11.42 -21.45 21.12
N TYR A 475 -11.16 -20.47 22.00
CA TYR A 475 -9.83 -20.19 22.54
C TYR A 475 -9.18 -21.38 23.27
N LYS A 476 -9.95 -22.43 23.60
CA LYS A 476 -9.47 -23.68 24.22
C LYS A 476 -8.98 -24.72 23.22
N ILE A 477 -9.21 -24.50 21.93
CA ILE A 477 -8.89 -25.40 20.84
C ILE A 477 -7.74 -24.81 20.02
N SER A 478 -6.79 -25.66 19.63
CA SER A 478 -5.72 -25.29 18.70
C SER A 478 -5.47 -26.42 17.70
N LYS A 479 -5.11 -26.10 16.45
CA LYS A 479 -4.69 -27.12 15.47
C LYS A 479 -3.45 -27.84 15.99
N TYR A 480 -3.43 -29.17 15.92
CA TYR A 480 -2.25 -29.94 16.29
C TYR A 480 -1.16 -29.75 15.23
N LYS A 481 0.00 -29.21 15.63
CA LYS A 481 1.20 -29.08 14.80
C LYS A 481 2.26 -30.08 15.29
N GLY A 482 2.38 -31.21 14.59
CA GLY A 482 3.33 -32.29 14.90
C GLY A 482 4.57 -32.29 14.01
N LYS A 483 5.53 -33.19 14.25
CA LYS A 483 6.63 -33.45 13.30
C LYS A 483 6.08 -34.14 12.04
N ASP A 484 6.48 -33.65 10.87
CA ASP A 484 5.93 -34.05 9.57
C ASP A 484 5.81 -35.57 9.40
N GLY A 485 4.62 -36.02 9.02
CA GLY A 485 4.34 -37.39 8.59
C GLY A 485 3.94 -38.41 9.66
N THR A 486 3.72 -37.99 10.93
CA THR A 486 3.23 -38.91 11.97
C THR A 486 1.92 -38.46 12.61
N ASP A 487 0.89 -39.31 12.52
CA ASP A 487 -0.40 -39.06 13.16
C ASP A 487 -0.26 -39.09 14.69
N PRO A 488 -0.85 -38.11 15.41
CA PRO A 488 -0.81 -38.08 16.86
C PRO A 488 -1.64 -39.19 17.49
N LYS A 489 -1.27 -39.56 18.72
CA LYS A 489 -2.10 -40.44 19.55
C LYS A 489 -3.32 -39.69 20.08
N ILE A 490 -4.51 -40.07 19.62
CA ILE A 490 -5.79 -39.54 20.13
C ILE A 490 -5.96 -39.93 21.61
N ASN A 491 -6.32 -38.95 22.44
CA ASN A 491 -6.56 -39.14 23.87
C ASN A 491 -7.94 -39.74 24.15
N LYS A 492 -8.15 -40.30 25.35
CA LYS A 492 -9.46 -40.79 25.81
C LYS A 492 -10.09 -39.75 26.74
N LEU A 493 -11.38 -39.47 26.55
CA LEU A 493 -12.12 -38.53 27.39
C LEU A 493 -12.19 -39.05 28.85
N GLY A 494 -12.00 -38.16 29.82
CA GLY A 494 -12.05 -38.51 31.25
C GLY A 494 -10.84 -39.30 31.78
N SER A 495 -9.80 -39.53 30.98
CA SER A 495 -8.56 -40.16 31.44
C SER A 495 -7.56 -39.15 31.99
N ASP A 496 -6.85 -39.52 33.06
CA ASP A 496 -5.72 -38.73 33.59
C ASP A 496 -4.46 -38.77 32.71
N ALA A 497 -4.49 -39.44 31.56
CA ALA A 497 -3.34 -39.50 30.66
C ALA A 497 -2.87 -38.11 30.20
N TRP A 498 -3.82 -37.21 29.87
CA TRP A 498 -3.52 -35.85 29.43
C TRP A 498 -3.01 -34.96 30.58
N SER A 499 -3.67 -35.03 31.75
CA SER A 499 -3.27 -34.27 32.94
C SER A 499 -1.87 -34.69 33.42
N ASN A 500 -1.58 -35.99 33.41
CA ASN A 500 -0.27 -36.53 33.75
C ASN A 500 0.82 -36.11 32.74
N LEU A 501 0.51 -36.14 31.44
CA LEU A 501 1.43 -35.66 30.40
C LEU A 501 1.73 -34.17 30.59
N LYS A 502 0.70 -33.33 30.77
CA LYS A 502 0.83 -31.89 31.03
C LYS A 502 1.68 -31.61 32.26
N ARG A 503 1.49 -32.37 33.35
CA ARG A 503 2.30 -32.26 34.58
C ARG A 503 3.76 -32.62 34.33
N LYS A 504 4.03 -33.72 33.62
CA LYS A 504 5.40 -34.16 33.28
C LYS A 504 6.11 -33.14 32.38
N THR A 505 5.44 -32.68 31.32
CA THR A 505 5.98 -31.66 30.42
C THR A 505 6.21 -30.34 31.16
N LYS A 506 5.30 -29.93 32.05
CA LYS A 506 5.50 -28.73 32.88
C LYS A 506 6.73 -28.84 33.78
N ALA A 507 7.00 -30.02 34.35
CA ALA A 507 8.23 -30.25 35.12
C ALA A 507 9.48 -30.12 34.23
N GLN A 508 9.50 -30.75 33.05
CA GLN A 508 10.61 -30.65 32.10
C GLN A 508 10.86 -29.21 31.63
N VAL A 509 9.80 -28.46 31.31
CA VAL A 509 9.90 -27.03 30.93
C VAL A 509 10.46 -26.21 32.10
N LYS A 510 10.08 -26.53 33.34
CA LYS A 510 10.63 -25.87 34.53
C LYS A 510 12.11 -26.18 34.72
N ASP A 511 12.56 -27.39 34.43
CA ASP A 511 13.97 -27.76 34.49
C ASP A 511 14.77 -26.99 33.42
N ILE A 512 14.28 -26.92 32.18
CA ILE A 512 14.89 -26.10 31.11
C ILE A 512 14.96 -24.62 31.53
N ALA A 513 13.87 -24.08 32.09
CA ALA A 513 13.85 -22.70 32.57
C ALA A 513 14.87 -22.46 33.68
N LYS A 514 15.04 -23.43 34.61
CA LYS A 514 16.04 -23.36 35.66
C LYS A 514 17.46 -23.35 35.09
N ASP A 515 17.73 -24.19 34.10
CA ASP A 515 19.04 -24.25 33.45
C ASP A 515 19.35 -22.96 32.67
N LEU A 516 18.37 -22.40 31.96
CA LEU A 516 18.50 -21.10 31.29
C LEU A 516 18.78 -19.97 32.29
N ILE A 517 18.03 -19.91 33.41
CA ILE A 517 18.25 -18.91 34.46
C ILE A 517 19.65 -19.05 35.05
N ALA A 518 20.11 -20.28 35.31
CA ALA A 518 21.45 -20.54 35.82
C ALA A 518 22.53 -20.09 34.83
N LEU A 519 22.32 -20.34 33.53
CA LEU A 519 23.22 -19.88 32.46
C LEU A 519 23.29 -18.35 32.40
N TYR A 520 22.14 -17.66 32.46
CA TYR A 520 22.10 -16.19 32.49
C TYR A 520 22.76 -15.61 33.75
N ALA A 521 22.53 -16.23 34.92
CA ALA A 521 23.19 -15.82 36.15
C ALA A 521 24.71 -15.97 36.08
N LYS A 522 25.20 -17.08 35.50
CA LYS A 522 26.63 -17.30 35.26
C LYS A 522 27.21 -16.26 34.31
N ARG A 523 26.55 -15.98 33.18
CA ARG A 523 26.99 -14.97 32.21
C ARG A 523 27.05 -13.58 32.82
N LYS A 524 26.04 -13.18 33.60
CA LYS A 524 26.01 -11.87 34.27
C LYS A 524 27.07 -11.72 35.37
N ALA A 525 27.61 -12.82 35.88
CA ALA A 525 28.71 -12.81 36.83
C ALA A 525 30.10 -12.78 36.16
N GLU A 526 30.19 -13.15 34.88
CA GLU A 526 31.41 -13.08 34.09
C GLU A 526 31.56 -11.69 33.47
N LYS A 527 32.78 -11.14 33.48
CA LYS A 527 33.06 -9.86 32.82
C LYS A 527 33.34 -10.11 31.34
N GLY A 528 32.54 -9.50 30.47
CA GLY A 528 32.68 -9.51 29.02
C GLY A 528 33.69 -8.47 28.52
N PHE A 529 33.86 -8.43 27.20
CA PHE A 529 34.59 -7.35 26.54
C PHE A 529 33.61 -6.23 26.19
N GLN A 530 33.83 -5.05 26.77
CA GLN A 530 33.03 -3.86 26.53
C GLN A 530 33.53 -3.13 25.28
N PHE A 531 32.70 -3.05 24.24
CA PHE A 531 33.01 -2.26 23.06
C PHE A 531 32.88 -0.75 23.34
N SER A 532 33.62 0.06 22.61
CA SER A 532 33.50 1.52 22.68
C SER A 532 32.22 2.00 22.01
N PRO A 533 31.68 3.17 22.40
CA PRO A 533 30.62 3.83 21.67
C PRO A 533 30.98 4.06 20.20
N ASP A 534 29.94 4.20 19.38
CA ASP A 534 30.09 4.49 17.97
C ASP A 534 30.88 5.77 17.69
N THR A 535 31.57 5.76 16.54
CA THR A 535 32.27 6.93 16.00
C THR A 535 31.67 7.32 14.65
N TYR A 536 32.12 8.44 14.08
CA TYR A 536 31.66 8.87 12.75
C TYR A 536 31.85 7.78 11.68
N LEU A 537 32.89 6.93 11.80
CA LEU A 537 33.14 5.84 10.84
C LEU A 537 32.03 4.78 10.87
N GLN A 538 31.51 4.46 12.06
CA GLN A 538 30.37 3.56 12.20
C GLN A 538 29.12 4.21 11.59
N THR A 539 28.94 5.49 11.88
CA THR A 539 27.85 6.29 11.33
C THR A 539 27.93 6.37 9.81
N GLU A 540 29.11 6.52 9.23
CA GLU A 540 29.31 6.56 7.77
C GLU A 540 29.04 5.20 7.14
N LEU A 541 29.56 4.12 7.74
CA LEU A 541 29.37 2.74 7.27
C LEU A 541 27.90 2.35 7.19
N GLU A 542 27.16 2.59 8.26
CA GLU A 542 25.72 2.33 8.30
C GLU A 542 24.95 3.26 7.36
N ALA A 543 25.38 4.51 7.21
CA ALA A 543 24.74 5.42 6.26
C ALA A 543 24.88 4.90 4.82
N SER A 544 25.97 4.18 4.57
CA SER A 544 26.33 3.62 3.28
C SER A 544 25.43 2.46 2.85
N PHE A 545 24.63 1.90 3.76
CA PHE A 545 23.71 0.82 3.44
C PHE A 545 22.58 1.31 2.52
N LEU A 546 22.23 0.53 1.49
CA LEU A 546 21.34 0.96 0.40
C LEU A 546 19.86 1.01 0.79
N TYR A 547 19.48 0.35 1.88
CA TYR A 547 18.10 0.21 2.33
C TYR A 547 17.88 0.96 3.64
N GLU A 548 16.65 1.40 3.86
CA GLU A 548 16.23 1.95 5.15
C GLU A 548 15.85 0.82 6.12
N ASP A 549 16.30 0.95 7.36
CA ASP A 549 15.91 0.02 8.41
C ASP A 549 14.40 0.12 8.67
N THR A 550 13.74 -1.04 8.70
CA THR A 550 12.40 -1.15 9.28
C THR A 550 12.46 -0.81 10.79
N PRO A 551 11.33 -0.44 11.42
CA PRO A 551 11.31 -0.17 12.86
C PRO A 551 11.86 -1.31 13.72
N ASP A 552 11.62 -2.56 13.31
CA ASP A 552 12.12 -3.75 14.01
C ASP A 552 13.63 -3.95 13.80
N GLN A 553 14.14 -3.71 12.58
CA GLN A 553 15.59 -3.73 12.30
C GLN A 553 16.32 -2.65 13.09
N ALA A 554 15.81 -1.41 13.08
CA ALA A 554 16.41 -0.30 13.81
C ALA A 554 16.48 -0.59 15.32
N LYS A 555 15.40 -1.15 15.88
CA LYS A 555 15.35 -1.57 17.28
C LYS A 555 16.32 -2.72 17.57
N ALA A 556 16.39 -3.72 16.70
CA ALA A 556 17.30 -4.85 16.87
C ALA A 556 18.77 -4.40 16.85
N THR A 557 19.12 -3.49 15.95
CA THR A 557 20.46 -2.88 15.87
C THR A 557 20.80 -2.07 17.12
N GLU A 558 19.87 -1.24 17.61
CA GLU A 558 20.06 -0.46 18.84
C GLU A 558 20.27 -1.37 20.06
N GLU A 559 19.40 -2.37 20.25
CA GLU A 559 19.53 -3.32 21.36
C GLU A 559 20.80 -4.18 21.26
N PHE A 560 21.23 -4.53 20.05
CA PHE A 560 22.49 -5.24 19.83
C PHE A 560 23.70 -4.39 20.25
N LYS A 561 23.74 -3.10 19.88
CA LYS A 561 24.81 -2.19 20.28
C LYS A 561 24.86 -1.99 21.79
N VAL A 562 23.71 -1.78 22.43
CA VAL A 562 23.63 -1.66 23.90
C VAL A 562 24.20 -2.89 24.59
N ASP A 563 23.91 -4.10 24.09
CA ASP A 563 24.45 -5.32 24.68
C ASP A 563 25.98 -5.43 24.48
N MET A 564 26.49 -5.03 23.32
CA MET A 564 27.93 -5.02 22.99
C MET A 564 28.73 -3.96 23.78
N GLU A 565 28.12 -2.81 24.06
CA GLU A 565 28.69 -1.75 24.90
C GLU A 565 28.53 -2.05 26.40
N SER A 566 27.92 -3.18 26.78
CA SER A 566 27.78 -3.58 28.17
C SER A 566 29.01 -4.31 28.70
N GLU A 567 29.20 -4.32 30.02
CA GLU A 567 30.27 -5.09 30.67
C GLU A 567 29.97 -6.62 30.69
N ASN A 568 28.76 -7.04 30.31
CA ASN A 568 28.35 -8.44 30.35
C ASN A 568 28.50 -9.09 28.96
N PRO A 569 28.82 -10.39 28.87
CA PRO A 569 28.79 -11.11 27.60
C PRO A 569 27.38 -11.10 26.98
N MET A 570 27.25 -10.57 25.76
CA MET A 570 26.01 -10.57 25.00
C MET A 570 25.57 -12.00 24.64
N ASP A 571 24.26 -12.27 24.76
CA ASP A 571 23.61 -13.49 24.28
C ASP A 571 22.25 -13.18 23.67
N ARG A 572 22.29 -12.53 22.49
CA ARG A 572 21.10 -12.13 21.75
C ARG A 572 20.93 -13.01 20.52
N LEU A 573 19.70 -13.50 20.33
CA LEU A 573 19.28 -14.14 19.10
C LEU A 573 18.40 -13.17 18.31
N ILE A 574 18.83 -12.83 17.09
CA ILE A 574 18.01 -12.08 16.13
C ILE A 574 17.36 -13.11 15.21
N CYS A 575 16.03 -13.10 15.14
CA CYS A 575 15.26 -13.96 14.25
C CYS A 575 14.68 -13.09 13.12
N GLY A 576 15.07 -13.37 11.88
CA GLY A 576 14.52 -12.77 10.68
C GLY A 576 14.17 -13.85 9.66
N ASP A 577 13.12 -13.62 8.87
CA ASP A 577 12.81 -14.45 7.71
C ASP A 577 13.70 -14.03 6.52
N VAL A 578 13.77 -14.85 5.48
CA VAL A 578 14.62 -14.59 4.31
C VAL A 578 14.26 -13.24 3.68
N GLY A 579 15.20 -12.29 3.71
CA GLY A 579 15.02 -10.94 3.17
C GLY A 579 14.84 -9.83 4.23
N PHE A 580 14.86 -10.18 5.52
CA PHE A 580 14.84 -9.25 6.66
C PHE A 580 16.17 -9.20 7.41
#